data_AF-M8A8Y1-F1
#
_entry.id   AF-M8A8Y1-F1
#
_cell.length_a   1.000
_cell.length_b   1.000
_cell.length_c   1.000
_cell.angle_alpha   90.00
_cell.angle_beta   90.00
_cell.angle_gamma   90.00
#
_symmetry.space_group_name_H-M   'P 1'
#
loop_
_entity.id
_entity.type
_entity.pdbx_description
1 polymer ?
#
loop_
_entity_poly.entity_id
_entity_poly.type
_entity_poly.pdbx_seq_one_letter_code
_entity_poly.pdbx_strand_id
1 'polypeptide(L)'
;MGRAGVLLIACLFTLPFMALLFGGRAGALAVWQNAAKLTAMGGGLLNVSRQSAAGADELFGGLLSPGSDRRACLGRYQSPHYYKHSPYAPSRHLLRKLRDYEARHSRCGPGTPPYARSVDHLRSGSSSSTEDAECNYVVWIPYNGLGNRMLSLLSTFLYALLTDRVLLVHSTDDFTGLFCEPFPGTWVLPPDFPVADISRLGVRSNQSYGNLLDGKKIDNDPAKATAQSVPPYVYLHLAHDLRRSDRLFYCNDDQLVLAKVNWLLLQSDFYFVPALYDMAEFEGELRRLFPAKESVSHLGPALLLQRRPARAGQGELAAGAERLLLRAGAVRHGRVRS
;
A
#
# COMPACT_ATOMS: atom_id res chain seq x y z
N MET A 1 50.74 -41.92 21.53
CA MET A 1 49.43 -41.60 20.91
C MET A 1 49.13 -40.14 21.19
N GLY A 2 49.38 -39.28 20.21
CA GLY A 2 49.41 -37.83 20.38
C GLY A 2 48.02 -37.18 20.36
N ARG A 3 47.92 -36.00 20.98
CA ARG A 3 46.75 -35.12 21.05
C ARG A 3 45.99 -34.90 19.74
N ALA A 4 46.63 -35.14 18.59
CA ALA A 4 45.99 -35.10 17.27
C ALA A 4 44.96 -36.23 17.04
N GLY A 5 45.12 -37.40 17.66
CA GLY A 5 44.21 -38.54 17.48
C GLY A 5 42.86 -38.37 18.20
N VAL A 6 42.82 -37.64 19.31
CA VAL A 6 41.59 -37.43 20.10
C VAL A 6 40.71 -36.32 19.49
N LEU A 7 41.33 -35.30 18.87
CA LEU A 7 40.61 -34.23 18.15
C LEU A 7 39.94 -34.74 16.86
N LEU A 8 40.55 -35.68 16.16
CA LEU A 8 39.99 -36.28 14.94
C LEU A 8 38.73 -37.13 15.23
N ILE A 9 38.72 -37.85 16.34
CA ILE A 9 37.56 -38.69 16.73
C ILE A 9 36.38 -37.83 17.20
N ALA A 10 36.63 -36.71 17.89
CA ALA A 10 35.56 -35.79 18.31
C ALA A 10 34.91 -35.04 17.12
N CYS A 11 35.67 -34.69 16.08
CA CYS A 11 35.11 -34.07 14.86
C CYS A 11 34.32 -35.06 13.97
N LEU A 12 34.70 -36.34 13.96
CA LEU A 12 34.05 -37.35 13.10
C LEU A 12 32.67 -37.78 13.60
N PHE A 13 32.36 -37.65 14.90
CA PHE A 13 31.05 -38.01 15.46
C PHE A 13 30.11 -36.81 15.71
N THR A 14 30.61 -35.57 15.75
CA THR A 14 29.78 -34.37 15.93
C THR A 14 29.17 -33.85 14.63
N LEU A 15 29.86 -33.99 13.51
CA LEU A 15 29.37 -33.56 12.19
C LEU A 15 28.22 -34.40 11.61
N PRO A 16 28.17 -35.75 11.76
CA PRO A 16 27.02 -36.54 11.31
C PRO A 16 25.78 -36.30 12.18
N PHE A 17 25.95 -36.04 13.47
CA PHE A 17 24.86 -35.80 14.42
C PHE A 17 24.17 -34.44 14.15
N MET A 18 24.95 -33.42 13.79
CA MET A 18 24.42 -32.13 13.33
C MET A 18 23.74 -32.21 11.95
N ALA A 19 24.22 -33.09 11.06
CA ALA A 19 23.54 -33.36 9.79
C ALA A 19 22.22 -34.14 9.96
N LEU A 20 22.07 -34.95 11.01
CA LEU A 20 20.82 -35.65 11.34
C LEU A 20 19.79 -34.75 12.05
N LEU A 21 20.23 -33.78 12.86
CA LEU A 21 19.33 -32.85 13.54
C LEU A 21 18.86 -31.68 12.64
N PHE A 22 19.59 -31.36 11.57
CA PHE A 22 19.28 -30.25 10.65
C PHE A 22 19.07 -30.66 9.18
N GLY A 23 19.11 -31.95 8.84
CA GLY A 23 19.09 -32.48 7.47
C GLY A 23 17.75 -32.99 6.96
N GLY A 24 16.71 -32.14 6.91
CA GLY A 24 15.51 -32.41 6.10
C GLY A 24 15.78 -32.18 4.61
N ARG A 25 16.49 -33.10 3.94
CA ARG A 25 16.87 -32.96 2.52
C ARG A 25 15.90 -33.71 1.59
N ALA A 26 14.78 -33.06 1.29
CA ALA A 26 14.00 -33.34 0.07
C ALA A 26 13.52 -32.06 -0.65
N GLY A 27 14.20 -30.92 -0.40
CA GLY A 27 13.88 -29.63 -1.04
C GLY A 27 15.05 -28.96 -1.77
N ALA A 28 16.30 -29.38 -1.52
CA ALA A 28 17.47 -28.64 -2.01
C ALA A 28 17.79 -28.86 -3.50
N LEU A 29 17.41 -29.99 -4.10
CA LEU A 29 17.70 -30.27 -5.51
C LEU A 29 16.74 -29.52 -6.47
N ALA A 30 15.48 -29.31 -6.05
CA ALA A 30 14.49 -28.57 -6.83
C ALA A 30 14.71 -27.03 -6.80
N VAL A 31 15.45 -26.53 -5.81
CA VAL A 31 15.76 -25.09 -5.67
C VAL A 31 16.86 -24.67 -6.66
N TRP A 32 17.81 -25.54 -6.96
CA TRP A 32 18.89 -25.23 -7.92
C TRP A 32 18.46 -25.37 -9.38
N GLN A 33 17.55 -26.30 -9.71
CA GLN A 33 17.00 -26.39 -11.07
C GLN A 33 16.15 -25.17 -11.45
N ASN A 34 15.48 -24.54 -10.48
CA ASN A 34 14.70 -23.32 -10.72
C ASN A 34 15.55 -22.04 -10.78
N ALA A 35 16.68 -21.99 -10.07
CA ALA A 35 17.64 -20.90 -10.19
C ALA A 35 18.39 -20.94 -11.53
N ALA A 36 18.74 -22.14 -12.02
CA ALA A 36 19.35 -22.33 -13.34
C ALA A 36 18.39 -21.97 -14.50
N LYS A 37 17.07 -22.19 -14.32
CA LYS A 37 16.05 -21.76 -15.29
C LYS A 37 15.88 -20.23 -15.34
N LEU A 38 16.17 -19.52 -14.25
CA LEU A 38 16.15 -18.06 -14.19
C LEU A 38 17.42 -17.42 -14.78
N THR A 39 18.58 -18.06 -14.66
CA THR A 39 19.80 -17.60 -15.36
C THR A 39 19.78 -17.94 -16.84
N ALA A 40 19.11 -19.02 -17.27
CA ALA A 40 18.94 -19.36 -18.68
C ALA A 40 18.01 -18.40 -19.45
N MET A 41 17.08 -17.70 -18.79
CA MET A 41 16.29 -16.63 -19.43
C MET A 41 17.05 -15.28 -19.53
N GLY A 42 18.24 -15.17 -18.92
CA GLY A 42 19.08 -13.98 -18.99
C GLY A 42 20.18 -14.04 -20.06
N GLY A 43 20.28 -15.14 -20.82
CA GLY A 43 21.39 -15.41 -21.74
C GLY A 43 21.01 -15.56 -23.22
N GLY A 44 19.82 -15.13 -23.63
CA GLY A 44 19.47 -15.05 -25.05
C GLY A 44 19.81 -13.66 -25.59
N LEU A 45 20.90 -13.54 -26.35
CA LEU A 45 21.15 -12.41 -27.25
C LEU A 45 20.04 -12.38 -28.31
N LEU A 46 18.85 -11.89 -27.95
CA LEU A 46 17.89 -11.43 -28.93
C LEU A 46 18.47 -10.13 -29.48
N ASN A 47 18.83 -10.19 -30.76
CA ASN A 47 19.17 -9.05 -31.58
C ASN A 47 17.93 -8.14 -31.65
N VAL A 48 17.73 -7.31 -30.61
CA VAL A 48 16.72 -6.27 -30.62
C VAL A 48 17.26 -5.18 -31.53
N SER A 49 16.93 -5.32 -32.81
CA SER A 49 16.83 -4.19 -33.72
C SER A 49 16.24 -3.02 -32.93
N ARG A 50 17.02 -1.96 -32.81
CA ARG A 50 16.68 -0.68 -32.18
C ARG A 50 15.33 -0.25 -32.72
N GLN A 51 14.24 -0.65 -32.04
CA GLN A 51 12.93 -0.11 -32.30
C GLN A 51 13.06 1.36 -31.97
N SER A 52 12.95 2.18 -33.01
CA SER A 52 12.82 3.61 -32.92
C SER A 52 11.91 3.97 -31.75
N ALA A 53 12.26 5.03 -31.02
CA ALA A 53 11.44 5.68 -30.00
C ALA A 53 10.15 6.26 -30.61
N ALA A 54 9.29 5.39 -31.13
CA ALA A 54 7.96 5.68 -31.60
C ALA A 54 7.01 5.43 -30.43
N GLY A 55 6.77 6.50 -29.67
CA GLY A 55 5.69 6.64 -28.69
C GLY A 55 5.73 5.67 -27.50
N ALA A 56 6.53 5.96 -26.48
CA ALA A 56 6.25 5.38 -25.15
C ALA A 56 4.83 5.79 -24.75
N ASP A 57 4.01 4.85 -24.27
CA ASP A 57 2.66 5.16 -23.82
C ASP A 57 2.73 6.05 -22.58
N GLU A 58 2.52 7.35 -22.80
CA GLU A 58 2.59 8.37 -21.76
C GLU A 58 1.60 8.12 -20.61
N LEU A 59 0.56 7.30 -20.85
CA LEU A 59 -0.51 7.04 -19.89
C LEU A 59 -0.40 5.67 -19.20
N PHE A 60 0.71 4.95 -19.38
CA PHE A 60 0.95 3.62 -18.78
C PHE A 60 -0.20 2.63 -19.00
N GLY A 61 -0.64 2.44 -20.24
CA GLY A 61 -1.75 1.54 -20.57
C GLY A 61 -3.11 2.05 -20.07
N GLY A 62 -3.25 3.37 -19.90
CA GLY A 62 -4.47 4.03 -19.41
C GLY A 62 -4.56 4.18 -17.88
N LEU A 63 -3.52 3.80 -17.12
CA LEU A 63 -3.48 4.00 -15.67
C LEU A 63 -3.59 5.49 -15.31
N LEU A 64 -2.97 6.35 -16.10
CA LEU A 64 -3.08 7.80 -15.92
C LEU A 64 -4.25 8.37 -16.71
N SER A 65 -4.99 9.29 -16.10
CA SER A 65 -6.01 10.08 -16.80
C SER A 65 -5.35 11.07 -17.77
N PRO A 66 -5.92 11.26 -18.97
CA PRO A 66 -5.48 12.28 -19.90
C PRO A 66 -5.86 13.68 -19.40
N GLY A 67 -5.20 14.73 -19.91
CA GLY A 67 -5.61 16.12 -19.72
C GLY A 67 -4.98 16.86 -18.54
N SER A 68 -4.07 16.25 -17.79
CA SER A 68 -3.30 16.97 -16.76
C SER A 68 -2.33 17.98 -17.38
N ASP A 69 -2.11 19.13 -16.75
CA ASP A 69 -1.12 20.09 -17.25
C ASP A 69 0.29 19.47 -17.23
N ARG A 70 0.91 19.37 -18.42
CA ARG A 70 2.28 18.86 -18.62
C ARG A 70 3.31 19.66 -17.82
N ARG A 71 3.09 20.96 -17.64
CA ARG A 71 4.01 21.83 -16.89
C ARG A 71 3.85 21.69 -15.38
N ALA A 72 2.65 21.36 -14.91
CA ALA A 72 2.38 21.13 -13.49
C ALA A 72 3.10 19.89 -12.94
N CYS A 73 3.23 18.83 -13.75
CA CYS A 73 3.98 17.63 -13.37
C CYS A 73 4.68 16.97 -14.57
N LEU A 74 5.95 17.32 -14.77
CA LEU A 74 6.79 16.68 -15.81
C LEU A 74 6.95 15.17 -15.59
N GLY A 75 7.05 14.75 -14.33
CA GLY A 75 7.20 13.35 -13.97
C GLY A 75 6.05 12.49 -14.48
N ARG A 76 4.82 13.01 -14.56
CA ARG A 76 3.66 12.27 -15.11
C ARG A 76 3.90 11.78 -16.53
N TYR A 77 4.49 12.63 -17.37
CA TYR A 77 4.68 12.36 -18.80
C TYR A 77 6.06 11.79 -19.14
N GLN A 78 7.08 12.10 -18.33
CA GLN A 78 8.44 11.63 -18.56
C GLN A 78 8.73 10.26 -17.95
N SER A 79 8.03 9.91 -16.88
CA SER A 79 8.16 8.64 -16.17
C SER A 79 8.21 7.43 -17.11
N PRO A 80 7.26 7.25 -18.06
CA PRO A 80 7.23 6.10 -18.96
C PRO A 80 8.54 5.83 -19.72
N HIS A 81 9.35 6.85 -19.98
CA HIS A 81 10.64 6.70 -20.67
C HIS A 81 11.72 6.04 -19.79
N TYR A 82 11.60 6.12 -18.48
CA TYR A 82 12.59 5.60 -17.52
C TYR A 82 12.19 4.24 -16.94
N TYR A 83 10.91 3.88 -17.00
CA TYR A 83 10.39 2.66 -16.42
C TYR A 83 10.41 1.51 -17.44
N LYS A 84 10.71 0.31 -16.94
CA LYS A 84 10.51 -0.90 -17.72
C LYS A 84 9.00 -1.14 -17.78
N HIS A 85 8.50 -1.45 -18.97
CA HIS A 85 7.10 -1.84 -19.12
C HIS A 85 6.82 -3.05 -18.21
N SER A 86 5.73 -2.97 -17.45
CA SER A 86 5.25 -4.10 -16.65
C SER A 86 4.98 -5.28 -17.59
N PRO A 87 5.35 -6.51 -17.20
CA PRO A 87 4.96 -7.69 -17.98
C PRO A 87 3.45 -7.98 -17.90
N TYR A 88 2.74 -7.30 -16.99
CA TYR A 88 1.29 -7.40 -16.83
C TYR A 88 0.62 -6.17 -17.45
N ALA A 89 -0.41 -6.39 -18.26
CA ALA A 89 -1.28 -5.31 -18.74
C ALA A 89 -2.29 -4.93 -17.65
N PRO A 90 -2.59 -3.63 -17.44
CA PRO A 90 -3.65 -3.21 -16.54
C PRO A 90 -5.00 -3.82 -16.92
N SER A 91 -5.75 -4.33 -15.93
CA SER A 91 -7.08 -4.86 -16.18
C SER A 91 -8.07 -3.73 -16.51
N ARG A 92 -9.06 -3.99 -17.37
CA ARG A 92 -10.14 -3.04 -17.64
C ARG A 92 -10.90 -2.64 -16.36
N HIS A 93 -10.98 -3.55 -15.39
CA HIS A 93 -11.62 -3.30 -14.11
C HIS A 93 -10.84 -2.29 -13.27
N LEU A 94 -9.51 -2.43 -13.19
CA LEU A 94 -8.63 -1.45 -12.54
C LEU A 94 -8.74 -0.07 -13.17
N LEU A 95 -8.70 0.01 -14.50
CA LEU A 95 -8.79 1.30 -15.20
C LEU A 95 -10.11 2.03 -14.86
N ARG A 96 -11.24 1.32 -14.86
CA ARG A 96 -12.53 1.89 -14.44
C ARG A 96 -12.50 2.31 -12.98
N LYS A 97 -12.03 1.46 -12.07
CA LYS A 97 -11.96 1.76 -10.64
C LYS A 97 -11.11 3.01 -10.34
N LEU A 98 -10.02 3.24 -11.08
CA LEU A 98 -9.20 4.45 -10.98
C LEU A 98 -9.95 5.70 -11.46
N ARG A 99 -10.69 5.63 -12.57
CA ARG A 99 -11.51 6.75 -13.06
C ARG A 99 -12.67 7.06 -12.10
N ASP A 100 -13.31 6.04 -11.55
CA ASP A 100 -14.37 6.19 -10.55
C ASP A 100 -13.82 6.84 -9.26
N TYR A 101 -12.62 6.43 -8.84
CA TYR A 101 -11.91 7.04 -7.73
C TYR A 101 -11.59 8.51 -7.99
N GLU A 102 -11.06 8.87 -9.18
CA GLU A 102 -10.78 10.26 -9.55
C GLU A 102 -12.05 11.13 -9.52
N ALA A 103 -13.17 10.60 -10.02
CA ALA A 103 -14.46 11.30 -9.98
C ALA A 103 -14.96 11.50 -8.53
N ARG A 104 -14.79 10.48 -7.67
CA ARG A 104 -15.09 10.59 -6.23
C ARG A 104 -14.19 11.62 -5.55
N HIS A 105 -12.89 11.57 -5.79
CA HIS A 105 -11.92 12.50 -5.23
C HIS A 105 -12.23 13.95 -5.66
N SER A 106 -12.63 14.17 -6.91
CA SER A 106 -13.04 15.50 -7.38
C SER A 106 -14.32 16.00 -6.70
N ARG A 107 -15.24 15.11 -6.30
CA ARG A 107 -16.52 15.47 -5.67
C ARG A 107 -16.41 15.66 -4.15
N CYS A 108 -15.61 14.82 -3.51
CA CYS A 108 -15.48 14.72 -2.06
C CYS A 108 -14.14 15.26 -1.52
N GLY A 109 -13.24 15.72 -2.38
CA GLY A 109 -11.90 16.18 -1.98
C GLY A 109 -11.91 17.52 -1.23
N PRO A 110 -10.76 17.93 -0.70
CA PRO A 110 -10.60 19.21 -0.01
C PRO A 110 -11.08 20.40 -0.85
N GLY A 111 -11.74 21.37 -0.19
CA GLY A 111 -12.29 22.57 -0.83
C GLY A 111 -13.68 22.39 -1.46
N THR A 112 -14.28 21.20 -1.37
CA THR A 112 -15.63 20.94 -1.86
C THR A 112 -16.69 21.09 -0.76
N PRO A 113 -17.97 21.40 -1.10
CA PRO A 113 -19.04 21.44 -0.11
C PRO A 113 -19.28 20.12 0.65
N PRO A 114 -19.24 18.93 0.02
CA PRO A 114 -19.32 17.66 0.74
C PRO A 114 -18.19 17.48 1.76
N TYR A 115 -16.95 17.83 1.40
CA TYR A 115 -15.82 17.77 2.33
C TYR A 115 -16.04 18.66 3.56
N ALA A 116 -16.46 19.92 3.35
CA ALA A 116 -16.73 20.85 4.44
C ALA A 116 -17.79 20.30 5.42
N ARG A 117 -18.89 19.73 4.91
CA ARG A 117 -19.90 19.07 5.75
C ARG A 117 -19.32 17.90 6.55
N SER A 118 -18.55 17.02 5.91
CA SER A 118 -17.92 15.88 6.59
C SER A 118 -16.96 16.32 7.72
N VAL A 119 -16.27 17.45 7.54
CA VAL A 119 -15.41 18.06 8.56
C VAL A 119 -16.23 18.67 9.70
N ASP A 120 -17.37 19.30 9.41
CA ASP A 120 -18.24 19.86 10.45
C ASP A 120 -18.89 18.77 11.30
N HIS A 121 -19.30 17.64 10.70
CA HIS A 121 -19.72 16.45 11.45
C HIS A 121 -18.61 15.95 12.37
N LEU A 122 -17.39 15.83 11.86
CA LEU A 122 -16.23 15.43 12.65
C LEU A 122 -15.97 16.36 13.85
N ARG A 123 -16.11 17.68 13.68
CA ARG A 123 -15.99 18.68 14.76
C ARG A 123 -17.09 18.55 15.81
N SER A 124 -18.32 18.33 15.36
CA SER A 124 -19.49 18.20 16.26
C SER A 124 -19.50 16.90 17.07
N GLY A 125 -18.66 15.93 16.71
CA GLY A 125 -18.69 14.59 17.29
C GLY A 125 -19.92 13.77 16.86
N SER A 126 -20.72 14.28 15.91
CA SER A 126 -21.85 13.56 15.35
C SER A 126 -21.39 12.55 14.31
N SER A 127 -22.01 11.39 14.34
CA SER A 127 -21.97 10.42 13.24
C SER A 127 -22.69 10.98 12.02
N SER A 128 -22.21 10.68 10.81
CA SER A 128 -22.86 11.18 9.60
C SER A 128 -24.28 10.62 9.51
N SER A 129 -25.23 11.45 9.09
CA SER A 129 -26.57 10.97 8.73
C SER A 129 -26.47 10.05 7.50
N THR A 130 -27.50 9.22 7.26
CA THR A 130 -27.59 8.39 6.05
C THR A 130 -27.66 9.21 4.76
N GLU A 131 -28.04 10.49 4.84
CA GLU A 131 -28.07 11.43 3.71
C GLU A 131 -26.69 12.09 3.47
N ASP A 132 -25.85 12.18 4.51
CA ASP A 132 -24.47 12.71 4.47
C ASP A 132 -23.39 11.64 4.23
N ALA A 133 -23.78 10.37 4.11
CA ALA A 133 -22.89 9.22 3.92
C ALA A 133 -22.20 9.14 2.54
N GLU A 134 -22.29 10.20 1.73
CA GLU A 134 -21.79 10.20 0.35
C GLU A 134 -20.25 10.16 0.25
N CYS A 135 -19.56 10.72 1.26
CA CYS A 135 -18.11 10.85 1.27
C CYS A 135 -17.53 10.24 2.54
N ASN A 136 -16.74 9.17 2.37
CA ASN A 136 -15.96 8.53 3.41
C ASN A 136 -14.46 8.73 3.13
N TYR A 137 -13.66 8.82 4.19
CA TYR A 137 -12.26 9.22 4.07
C TYR A 137 -11.33 8.21 4.75
N VAL A 138 -10.13 8.13 4.20
CA VAL A 138 -8.96 7.55 4.88
C VAL A 138 -7.81 8.55 4.81
N VAL A 139 -7.33 8.95 5.97
CA VAL A 139 -6.18 9.84 6.12
C VAL A 139 -4.96 8.98 6.36
N TRP A 140 -4.01 8.99 5.43
CA TRP A 140 -2.72 8.35 5.61
C TRP A 140 -1.78 9.25 6.42
N ILE A 141 -1.18 8.68 7.46
CA ILE A 141 -0.24 9.35 8.36
C ILE A 141 1.17 8.77 8.12
N PRO A 142 2.15 9.59 7.72
CA PRO A 142 3.52 9.14 7.48
C PRO A 142 4.13 8.57 8.76
N TYR A 143 4.81 7.43 8.63
CA TYR A 143 5.50 6.77 9.74
C TYR A 143 6.78 6.10 9.25
N ASN A 144 7.82 6.13 10.09
CA ASN A 144 9.14 5.56 9.81
C ASN A 144 9.79 6.10 8.50
N GLY A 145 10.73 5.36 7.89
CA GLY A 145 11.54 5.84 6.77
C GLY A 145 10.79 5.95 5.44
N LEU A 146 11.36 6.65 4.46
CA LEU A 146 10.73 6.95 3.15
C LEU A 146 10.23 5.69 2.42
N GLY A 147 11.00 4.60 2.42
CA GLY A 147 10.57 3.33 1.81
C GLY A 147 9.30 2.76 2.45
N ASN A 148 9.21 2.78 3.78
CA ASN A 148 8.02 2.34 4.51
C ASN A 148 6.84 3.25 4.19
N ARG A 149 7.06 4.57 4.15
CA ARG A 149 6.02 5.55 3.80
C ARG A 149 5.46 5.32 2.41
N MET A 150 6.31 5.09 1.40
CA MET A 150 5.86 4.84 0.03
C MET A 150 5.06 3.55 -0.08
N LEU A 151 5.51 2.48 0.58
CA LEU A 151 4.82 1.19 0.57
C LEU A 151 3.50 1.22 1.34
N SER A 152 3.46 1.88 2.50
CA SER A 152 2.24 2.01 3.30
C SER A 152 1.24 2.96 2.66
N LEU A 153 1.69 4.03 1.99
CA LEU A 153 0.84 4.91 1.19
C LEU A 153 0.17 4.15 0.05
N LEU A 154 0.91 3.31 -0.67
CA LEU A 154 0.34 2.47 -1.73
C LEU A 154 -0.66 1.44 -1.20
N SER A 155 -0.34 0.83 -0.06
CA SER A 155 -1.26 -0.11 0.60
C SER A 155 -2.54 0.59 1.05
N THR A 156 -2.41 1.82 1.56
CA THR A 156 -3.55 2.66 1.99
C THR A 156 -4.38 3.13 0.81
N PHE A 157 -3.75 3.47 -0.31
CA PHE A 157 -4.47 3.79 -1.54
C PHE A 157 -5.27 2.61 -2.06
N LEU A 158 -4.68 1.40 -2.06
CA LEU A 158 -5.44 0.20 -2.41
C LEU A 158 -6.63 -0.01 -1.46
N TYR A 159 -6.42 0.15 -0.16
CA TYR A 159 -7.49 0.07 0.83
C TYR A 159 -8.59 1.11 0.57
N ALA A 160 -8.24 2.34 0.17
CA ALA A 160 -9.20 3.37 -0.23
C ALA A 160 -10.01 2.96 -1.47
N LEU A 161 -9.39 2.31 -2.46
CA LEU A 161 -10.09 1.76 -3.62
C LEU A 161 -11.07 0.66 -3.22
N LEU A 162 -10.67 -0.24 -2.33
CA LEU A 162 -11.49 -1.38 -1.89
C LEU A 162 -12.69 -0.94 -1.04
N THR A 163 -12.54 0.12 -0.26
CA THR A 163 -13.57 0.62 0.68
C THR A 163 -14.30 1.86 0.18
N ASP A 164 -14.06 2.23 -1.08
CA ASP A 164 -14.65 3.39 -1.74
C ASP A 164 -14.46 4.72 -0.99
N ARG A 165 -13.30 4.89 -0.34
CA ARG A 165 -12.91 6.09 0.41
C ARG A 165 -12.07 7.05 -0.42
N VAL A 166 -12.08 8.32 -0.04
CA VAL A 166 -11.14 9.35 -0.49
C VAL A 166 -9.86 9.24 0.34
N LEU A 167 -8.70 9.09 -0.31
CA LEU A 167 -7.41 9.13 0.36
C LEU A 167 -6.96 10.59 0.55
N LEU A 168 -6.62 10.96 1.78
CA LEU A 168 -5.95 12.21 2.11
C LEU A 168 -4.58 11.94 2.73
N VAL A 169 -3.58 12.72 2.37
CA VAL A 169 -2.18 12.54 2.79
C VAL A 169 -1.83 13.60 3.80
N HIS A 170 -1.53 13.20 5.04
CA HIS A 170 -0.90 14.09 6.01
C HIS A 170 0.56 14.32 5.58
N SER A 171 0.82 15.49 4.98
CA SER A 171 2.15 15.82 4.45
C SER A 171 3.03 16.44 5.53
N THR A 172 4.20 15.86 5.77
CA THR A 172 5.28 16.43 6.58
C THR A 172 6.27 17.17 5.68
N ASP A 173 7.10 18.05 6.25
CA ASP A 173 8.05 18.87 5.47
C ASP A 173 9.00 18.04 4.60
N ASP A 174 9.41 16.85 5.10
CA ASP A 174 10.28 15.91 4.40
C ASP A 174 9.58 15.08 3.30
N PHE A 175 8.24 15.10 3.26
CA PHE A 175 7.44 14.44 2.24
C PHE A 175 6.87 15.43 1.20
N THR A 176 6.68 16.67 1.63
CA THR A 176 6.17 17.76 0.80
C THR A 176 7.06 17.99 -0.43
N GLY A 177 6.45 18.04 -1.61
CA GLY A 177 7.15 18.33 -2.85
C GLY A 177 7.91 17.14 -3.48
N LEU A 178 7.92 15.95 -2.87
CA LEU A 178 8.50 14.74 -3.49
C LEU A 178 7.65 14.24 -4.66
N PHE A 179 6.33 14.32 -4.53
CA PHE A 179 5.36 13.81 -5.49
C PHE A 179 4.47 14.93 -6.03
N CYS A 180 3.98 14.73 -7.24
CA CYS A 180 2.93 15.54 -7.85
C CYS A 180 1.56 15.18 -7.29
N GLU A 181 0.56 16.00 -7.60
CA GLU A 181 -0.84 15.63 -7.45
C GLU A 181 -1.18 14.47 -8.41
N PRO A 182 -1.57 13.29 -7.90
CA PRO A 182 -1.86 12.13 -8.74
C PRO A 182 -3.23 12.23 -9.42
N PHE A 183 -4.18 12.91 -8.78
CA PHE A 183 -5.57 13.05 -9.21
C PHE A 183 -5.93 14.52 -9.45
N PRO A 184 -7.04 14.82 -10.17
CA PRO A 184 -7.61 16.16 -10.18
C PRO A 184 -7.99 16.61 -8.76
N GLY A 185 -7.63 17.85 -8.40
CA GLY A 185 -7.74 18.37 -7.04
C GLY A 185 -6.49 18.09 -6.19
N THR A 186 -6.55 18.35 -4.89
CA THR A 186 -5.44 18.06 -3.97
C THR A 186 -5.75 16.85 -3.11
N TRP A 187 -4.81 15.90 -3.04
CA TRP A 187 -4.84 14.78 -2.09
C TRP A 187 -4.25 15.15 -0.72
N VAL A 188 -3.72 16.36 -0.55
CA VAL A 188 -3.07 16.77 0.70
C VAL A 188 -4.14 17.10 1.74
N LEU A 189 -3.96 16.58 2.95
CA LEU A 189 -4.83 16.90 4.08
C LEU A 189 -4.68 18.40 4.45
N PRO A 190 -5.77 19.18 4.48
CA PRO A 190 -5.73 20.58 4.89
C PRO A 190 -5.19 20.78 6.32
N PRO A 191 -4.43 21.87 6.58
CA PRO A 191 -3.85 22.14 7.89
C PRO A 191 -4.89 22.47 8.98
N ASP A 192 -6.11 22.86 8.60
CA ASP A 192 -7.23 23.16 9.49
C ASP A 192 -8.09 21.93 9.84
N PHE A 193 -7.59 20.72 9.54
CA PHE A 193 -8.24 19.46 9.90
C PHE A 193 -8.44 19.36 11.43
N PRO A 194 -9.65 18.99 11.90
CA PRO A 194 -10.05 19.21 13.29
C PRO A 194 -9.50 18.20 14.31
N VAL A 195 -8.84 17.13 13.88
CA VAL A 195 -8.20 16.20 14.81
C VAL A 195 -6.86 16.78 15.25
N ALA A 196 -6.82 17.28 16.49
CA ALA A 196 -5.62 17.84 17.08
C ALA A 196 -4.49 16.80 17.17
N ASP A 197 -3.26 17.25 16.93
CA ASP A 197 -2.03 16.47 17.08
C ASP A 197 -2.10 15.07 16.44
N ILE A 198 -2.51 14.96 15.17
CA ILE A 198 -2.57 13.68 14.41
C ILE A 198 -1.28 12.86 14.57
N SER A 199 -0.11 13.53 14.58
CA SER A 199 1.20 12.89 14.73
C SER A 199 1.46 12.28 16.11
N ARG A 200 0.66 12.62 17.14
CA ARG A 200 0.73 12.03 18.49
C ARG A 200 -0.17 10.81 18.65
N LEU A 201 -1.01 10.50 17.66
CA LEU A 201 -1.78 9.27 17.67
C LEU A 201 -0.84 8.06 17.66
N GLY A 202 -1.15 7.07 18.49
CA GLY A 202 -0.35 5.87 18.63
C GLY A 202 -1.14 4.73 19.28
N VAL A 203 -0.47 3.63 19.53
CA VAL A 203 -1.08 2.39 20.05
C VAL A 203 -1.87 2.57 21.36
N ARG A 204 -1.56 3.60 22.16
CA ARG A 204 -2.23 3.91 23.45
C ARG A 204 -3.34 4.96 23.34
N SER A 205 -3.57 5.53 22.16
CA SER A 205 -4.62 6.53 21.97
C SER A 205 -6.00 5.91 22.19
N ASN A 206 -6.87 6.59 22.93
CA ASN A 206 -8.24 6.10 23.21
C ASN A 206 -9.07 5.86 21.93
N GLN A 207 -8.66 6.48 20.82
CA GLN A 207 -9.28 6.39 19.50
C GLN A 207 -8.68 5.28 18.62
N SER A 208 -7.63 4.57 19.08
CA SER A 208 -7.15 3.37 18.37
C SER A 208 -8.28 2.35 18.32
N TYR A 209 -8.45 1.70 17.17
CA TYR A 209 -9.46 0.68 16.99
C TYR A 209 -9.37 -0.42 18.06
N GLY A 210 -8.17 -0.92 18.34
CA GLY A 210 -7.96 -1.89 19.41
C GLY A 210 -8.41 -1.39 20.79
N ASN A 211 -8.13 -0.12 21.13
CA ASN A 211 -8.58 0.44 22.42
C ASN A 211 -10.09 0.70 22.48
N LEU A 212 -10.72 1.05 21.35
CA LEU A 212 -12.16 1.20 21.26
C LEU A 212 -12.87 -0.14 21.47
N LEU A 213 -12.32 -1.22 20.91
CA LEU A 213 -12.81 -2.59 21.11
C LEU A 213 -12.61 -3.05 22.56
N ASP A 214 -11.39 -2.93 23.09
CA ASP A 214 -11.05 -3.34 24.46
C ASP A 214 -11.93 -2.58 25.49
N GLY A 215 -12.19 -1.29 25.22
CA GLY A 215 -13.05 -0.43 26.04
C GLY A 215 -14.55 -0.55 25.76
N LYS A 216 -14.99 -1.46 24.87
CA LYS A 216 -16.39 -1.66 24.45
C LYS A 216 -17.09 -0.38 23.98
N LYS A 217 -16.34 0.55 23.39
CA LYS A 217 -16.85 1.78 22.77
C LYS A 217 -17.29 1.57 21.33
N ILE A 218 -16.83 0.48 20.73
CA ILE A 218 -17.29 -0.02 19.44
C ILE A 218 -17.52 -1.53 19.57
N ASP A 219 -18.58 -2.03 18.96
CA ASP A 219 -18.87 -3.47 18.87
C ASP A 219 -18.32 -3.99 17.54
N ASN A 220 -17.69 -5.16 17.55
CA ASN A 220 -17.16 -5.80 16.35
C ASN A 220 -18.20 -6.66 15.62
N ASP A 221 -19.44 -6.72 16.13
CA ASP A 221 -20.59 -7.35 15.48
C ASP A 221 -21.16 -6.41 14.39
N PRO A 222 -21.04 -6.79 13.10
CA PRO A 222 -21.55 -5.99 11.99
C PRO A 222 -23.06 -5.72 12.08
N ALA A 223 -23.83 -6.62 12.70
CA ALA A 223 -25.27 -6.47 12.83
C ALA A 223 -25.67 -5.31 13.77
N LYS A 224 -24.77 -4.89 14.65
CA LYS A 224 -24.98 -3.77 15.57
C LYS A 224 -24.38 -2.46 15.07
N ALA A 225 -23.51 -2.53 14.06
CA ALA A 225 -22.81 -1.37 13.53
C ALA A 225 -23.74 -0.51 12.65
N THR A 226 -24.11 0.64 13.18
CA THR A 226 -24.81 1.72 12.49
C THR A 226 -23.90 2.94 12.41
N ALA A 227 -24.22 3.90 11.52
CA ALA A 227 -23.51 5.17 11.50
C ALA A 227 -23.52 5.83 12.90
N GLN A 228 -24.64 5.71 13.62
CA GLN A 228 -24.84 6.30 14.95
C GLN A 228 -24.08 5.61 16.08
N SER A 229 -23.79 4.31 15.94
CA SER A 229 -23.13 3.53 16.98
C SER A 229 -21.60 3.56 16.88
N VAL A 230 -21.04 4.05 15.78
CA VAL A 230 -19.59 4.16 15.58
C VAL A 230 -19.11 5.59 15.82
N PRO A 231 -17.86 5.78 16.29
CA PRO A 231 -17.32 7.12 16.47
C PRO A 231 -17.14 7.82 15.11
N PRO A 232 -17.11 9.17 15.10
CA PRO A 232 -16.94 9.94 13.87
C PRO A 232 -15.60 9.68 13.17
N TYR A 233 -14.58 9.27 13.95
CA TYR A 233 -13.32 8.77 13.42
C TYR A 233 -12.74 7.63 14.25
N VAL A 234 -11.91 6.81 13.60
CA VAL A 234 -11.12 5.74 14.23
C VAL A 234 -9.68 5.88 13.79
N TYR A 235 -8.74 5.74 14.74
CA TYR A 235 -7.32 5.62 14.43
C TYR A 235 -6.93 4.15 14.26
N LEU A 236 -6.33 3.83 13.12
CA LEU A 236 -5.85 2.51 12.75
C LEU A 236 -4.32 2.49 12.90
N HIS A 237 -3.87 1.82 13.96
CA HIS A 237 -2.46 1.63 14.26
C HIS A 237 -1.97 0.33 13.61
N LEU A 238 -1.38 0.41 12.42
CA LEU A 238 -0.91 -0.75 11.65
C LEU A 238 0.62 -0.73 11.50
N ALA A 239 1.34 -0.55 12.62
CA ALA A 239 2.79 -0.46 12.65
C ALA A 239 3.46 -1.72 13.24
N HIS A 240 4.80 -1.77 13.27
CA HIS A 240 5.56 -2.90 13.82
C HIS A 240 5.22 -3.32 15.27
N ASP A 241 4.69 -2.40 16.08
CA ASP A 241 4.25 -2.61 17.46
C ASP A 241 2.74 -2.91 17.59
N LEU A 242 2.08 -3.29 16.49
CA LEU A 242 0.69 -3.73 16.40
C LEU A 242 0.31 -4.76 17.49
N ARG A 243 -0.68 -4.42 18.32
CA ARG A 243 -1.22 -5.33 19.36
C ARG A 243 -2.23 -6.31 18.78
N ARG A 244 -2.63 -7.28 19.61
CA ARG A 244 -3.61 -8.31 19.24
C ARG A 244 -4.96 -7.71 18.83
N SER A 245 -5.49 -6.75 19.57
CA SER A 245 -6.79 -6.12 19.25
C SER A 245 -6.71 -5.31 17.95
N ASP A 246 -5.59 -4.63 17.69
CA ASP A 246 -5.40 -3.88 16.45
C ASP A 246 -5.29 -4.80 15.20
N ARG A 247 -4.91 -6.09 15.36
CA ARG A 247 -4.91 -7.09 14.27
C ARG A 247 -6.31 -7.40 13.73
N LEU A 248 -7.36 -7.09 14.49
CA LEU A 248 -8.75 -7.31 14.06
C LEU A 248 -9.11 -6.46 12.84
N PHE A 249 -8.33 -5.43 12.51
CA PHE A 249 -8.40 -4.79 11.19
C PHE A 249 -8.37 -5.80 10.03
N TYR A 250 -7.65 -6.91 10.15
CA TYR A 250 -7.56 -7.92 9.09
C TYR A 250 -8.69 -8.98 9.13
N CYS A 251 -9.76 -8.75 9.90
CA CYS A 251 -10.94 -9.62 9.96
C CYS A 251 -12.10 -9.03 9.14
N ASN A 252 -12.92 -9.91 8.52
CA ASN A 252 -14.00 -9.46 7.63
C ASN A 252 -15.08 -8.67 8.40
N ASP A 253 -15.51 -9.18 9.56
CA ASP A 253 -16.56 -8.54 10.37
C ASP A 253 -16.15 -7.13 10.81
N ASP A 254 -14.92 -6.98 11.30
CA ASP A 254 -14.34 -5.69 11.66
C ASP A 254 -14.28 -4.72 10.46
N GLN A 255 -14.02 -5.19 9.24
CA GLN A 255 -14.10 -4.32 8.05
C GLN A 255 -15.51 -3.84 7.76
N LEU A 256 -16.52 -4.68 8.00
CA LEU A 256 -17.93 -4.27 7.85
C LEU A 256 -18.32 -3.21 8.88
N VAL A 257 -17.75 -3.27 10.09
CA VAL A 257 -17.91 -2.22 11.11
C VAL A 257 -17.16 -0.96 10.71
N LEU A 258 -15.89 -1.07 10.30
CA LEU A 258 -15.07 0.06 9.86
C LEU A 258 -15.66 0.77 8.63
N ALA A 259 -16.38 0.05 7.76
CA ALA A 259 -17.12 0.64 6.64
C ALA A 259 -18.18 1.67 7.07
N LYS A 260 -18.66 1.60 8.32
CA LYS A 260 -19.62 2.58 8.89
C LYS A 260 -18.96 3.84 9.41
N VAL A 261 -17.65 3.81 9.68
CA VAL A 261 -16.90 4.97 10.22
C VAL A 261 -16.59 5.93 9.07
N ASN A 262 -16.95 7.21 9.22
CA ASN A 262 -16.71 8.20 8.16
C ASN A 262 -15.20 8.48 7.94
N TRP A 263 -14.46 8.73 9.02
CA TRP A 263 -13.04 9.08 8.97
C TRP A 263 -12.14 7.97 9.54
N LEU A 264 -11.28 7.38 8.71
CA LEU A 264 -10.23 6.47 9.17
C LEU A 264 -8.87 7.18 9.16
N LEU A 265 -8.17 7.22 10.28
CA LEU A 265 -6.82 7.78 10.38
C LEU A 265 -5.83 6.62 10.46
N LEU A 266 -5.13 6.34 9.36
CA LEU A 266 -4.30 5.16 9.21
C LEU A 266 -2.81 5.51 9.27
N GLN A 267 -2.11 4.90 10.22
CA GLN A 267 -0.66 4.96 10.32
C GLN A 267 -0.07 3.56 10.17
N SER A 268 0.89 3.39 9.27
CA SER A 268 1.53 2.09 9.02
C SER A 268 2.96 2.25 8.48
N ASP A 269 3.83 1.31 8.86
CA ASP A 269 5.16 1.11 8.28
C ASP A 269 5.28 -0.17 7.44
N PHE A 270 4.15 -0.83 7.16
CA PHE A 270 4.10 -2.08 6.41
C PHE A 270 3.58 -1.90 4.97
N TYR A 271 4.02 -2.81 4.10
CA TYR A 271 3.31 -3.13 2.87
C TYR A 271 2.23 -4.18 3.18
N PHE A 272 1.03 -3.76 3.56
CA PHE A 272 -0.02 -4.65 4.07
C PHE A 272 -0.96 -5.22 2.98
N VAL A 273 -0.69 -4.96 1.69
CA VAL A 273 -1.49 -5.52 0.60
C VAL A 273 -1.64 -7.05 0.65
N PRO A 274 -0.59 -7.85 0.93
CA PRO A 274 -0.75 -9.30 0.97
C PRO A 274 -1.82 -9.76 1.97
N ALA A 275 -1.91 -9.11 3.12
CA ALA A 275 -2.92 -9.43 4.13
C ALA A 275 -4.35 -9.14 3.66
N LEU A 276 -4.55 -8.14 2.79
CA LEU A 276 -5.86 -7.84 2.21
C LEU A 276 -6.37 -8.96 1.28
N TYR A 277 -5.48 -9.72 0.63
CA TYR A 277 -5.86 -10.86 -0.20
C TYR A 277 -6.38 -12.04 0.62
N ASP A 278 -6.04 -12.12 1.90
CA ASP A 278 -6.50 -13.18 2.80
C ASP A 278 -7.89 -12.88 3.40
N MET A 279 -8.45 -11.71 3.08
CA MET A 279 -9.75 -11.26 3.54
C MET A 279 -10.82 -11.57 2.50
N ALA A 280 -11.81 -12.39 2.86
CA ALA A 280 -12.91 -12.77 1.96
C ALA A 280 -13.69 -11.55 1.45
N GLU A 281 -13.80 -10.49 2.27
CA GLU A 281 -14.44 -9.23 1.90
C GLU A 281 -13.77 -8.56 0.69
N PHE A 282 -12.45 -8.67 0.56
CA PHE A 282 -11.69 -7.97 -0.48
C PHE A 282 -11.16 -8.88 -1.59
N GLU A 283 -11.01 -10.18 -1.34
CA GLU A 283 -10.36 -11.12 -2.25
C GLU A 283 -11.01 -11.11 -3.65
N GLY A 284 -12.34 -11.11 -3.71
CA GLY A 284 -13.08 -11.12 -4.97
C GLY A 284 -12.81 -9.86 -5.82
N GLU A 285 -12.78 -8.69 -5.20
CA GLU A 285 -12.50 -7.43 -5.89
C GLU A 285 -11.02 -7.32 -6.28
N LEU A 286 -10.11 -7.72 -5.40
CA LEU A 286 -8.67 -7.75 -5.67
C LEU A 286 -8.33 -8.63 -6.89
N ARG A 287 -8.95 -9.81 -7.01
CA ARG A 287 -8.75 -10.69 -8.18
C ARG A 287 -9.24 -10.07 -9.50
N ARG A 288 -10.27 -9.21 -9.45
CA ARG A 288 -10.76 -8.47 -10.63
C ARG A 288 -9.85 -7.29 -10.98
N LEU A 289 -9.39 -6.55 -9.97
CA LEU A 289 -8.45 -5.43 -10.15
C LEU A 289 -7.11 -5.92 -10.68
N PHE A 290 -6.59 -7.01 -10.10
CA PHE A 290 -5.26 -7.55 -10.35
C PHE A 290 -5.33 -9.06 -10.64
N PRO A 291 -5.62 -9.46 -11.89
CA PRO A 291 -5.70 -10.88 -12.27
C PRO A 291 -4.40 -11.66 -11.95
N ALA A 292 -3.25 -11.01 -12.11
CA ALA A 292 -1.98 -11.45 -11.53
C ALA A 292 -1.72 -10.63 -10.26
N LYS A 293 -1.45 -11.27 -9.11
CA LYS A 293 -1.28 -10.56 -7.82
C LYS A 293 -0.13 -9.56 -7.88
N GLU A 294 0.89 -9.84 -8.67
CA GLU A 294 2.06 -9.00 -8.91
C GLU A 294 1.70 -7.71 -9.65
N SER A 295 0.57 -7.67 -10.36
CA SER A 295 0.09 -6.48 -11.08
C SER A 295 -0.41 -5.36 -10.15
N VAL A 296 -0.46 -5.58 -8.83
CA VAL A 296 -0.65 -4.50 -7.83
C VAL A 296 0.40 -3.40 -7.99
N SER A 297 1.58 -3.71 -8.55
CA SER A 297 2.61 -2.71 -8.86
C SER A 297 2.10 -1.56 -9.75
N HIS A 298 1.02 -1.75 -10.51
CA HIS A 298 0.35 -0.70 -11.29
C HIS A 298 -0.13 0.50 -10.46
N LEU A 299 -0.36 0.33 -9.15
CA LEU A 299 -0.70 1.44 -8.27
C LEU A 299 0.46 2.43 -8.10
N GLY A 300 1.70 1.96 -8.23
CA GLY A 300 2.91 2.80 -8.13
C GLY A 300 2.90 3.93 -9.17
N PRO A 301 2.89 3.61 -10.47
CA PRO A 301 2.79 4.61 -11.54
C PRO A 301 1.52 5.48 -11.47
N ALA A 302 0.42 4.98 -10.92
CA ALA A 302 -0.82 5.74 -10.77
C ALA A 302 -0.76 6.80 -9.66
N LEU A 303 0.00 6.56 -8.59
CA LEU A 303 0.01 7.40 -7.38
C LEU A 303 1.32 8.16 -7.16
N LEU A 304 2.47 7.49 -7.32
CA LEU A 304 3.78 8.00 -6.91
C LEU A 304 4.51 8.71 -8.06
N LEU A 305 3.87 9.75 -8.59
CA LEU A 305 4.41 10.56 -9.69
C LEU A 305 5.47 11.54 -9.15
N GLN A 306 6.75 11.28 -9.44
CA GLN A 306 7.84 12.14 -8.95
C GLN A 306 7.70 13.58 -9.44
N ARG A 307 7.83 14.52 -8.52
CA ARG A 307 7.90 15.94 -8.87
C ARG A 307 9.31 16.25 -9.35
N ARG A 308 9.49 16.37 -10.67
CA ARG A 308 10.76 16.87 -11.23
C ARG A 308 10.70 18.39 -11.39
N PRO A 309 11.64 19.16 -10.82
CA PRO A 309 11.76 20.57 -11.13
C PRO A 309 12.20 20.74 -12.59
N ALA A 310 11.66 21.73 -13.30
CA ALA A 310 11.93 21.99 -14.71
C ALA A 310 13.41 22.30 -15.06
N ARG A 311 14.31 22.36 -14.05
CA ARG A 311 15.75 22.71 -14.19
C ARG A 311 16.73 21.65 -13.65
N ALA A 312 16.29 20.44 -13.31
CA ALA A 312 17.25 19.37 -13.00
C ALA A 312 17.82 18.80 -14.31
N GLY A 313 19.14 18.93 -14.50
CA GLY A 313 19.85 18.35 -15.63
C GLY A 313 19.66 16.83 -15.71
N GLN A 314 19.80 16.27 -16.91
CA GLN A 314 19.60 14.83 -17.21
C GLN A 314 20.49 13.84 -16.42
N GLY A 315 21.30 14.30 -15.47
CA GLY A 315 22.30 13.51 -14.74
C GLY A 315 21.93 13.08 -13.31
N GLU A 316 20.84 13.58 -12.70
CA GLU A 316 20.51 13.25 -11.30
C GLU A 316 19.34 12.27 -11.16
N LEU A 317 19.62 11.20 -10.41
CA LEU A 317 18.82 9.97 -10.26
C LEU A 317 17.43 10.17 -9.68
N ALA A 318 16.49 9.29 -10.09
CA ALA A 318 15.53 8.67 -9.18
C ALA A 318 14.84 7.41 -9.77
N ALA A 319 15.55 6.27 -9.79
CA ALA A 319 14.99 4.94 -10.12
C ALA A 319 14.80 4.05 -8.87
N GLY A 320 14.41 4.65 -7.73
CA GLY A 320 14.30 3.97 -6.43
C GLY A 320 12.91 3.44 -6.08
N ALA A 321 11.87 4.20 -6.43
CA ALA A 321 10.48 3.95 -6.01
C ALA A 321 9.95 2.56 -6.42
N GLU A 322 10.16 2.19 -7.69
CA GLU A 322 9.59 0.96 -8.24
C GLU A 322 10.50 -0.26 -8.09
N ARG A 323 11.83 -0.09 -7.95
CA ARG A 323 12.72 -1.23 -7.61
C ARG A 323 12.36 -1.83 -6.27
N LEU A 324 11.81 -1.03 -5.35
CA LEU A 324 11.29 -1.49 -4.07
C LEU A 324 9.98 -2.28 -4.25
N LEU A 325 9.06 -1.79 -5.11
CA LEU A 325 7.76 -2.43 -5.37
C LEU A 325 7.86 -3.73 -6.16
N LEU A 326 8.71 -3.78 -7.19
CA LEU A 326 8.98 -4.99 -7.97
C LEU A 326 9.74 -6.04 -7.16
N ARG A 327 10.56 -5.63 -6.17
CA ARG A 327 11.20 -6.57 -5.22
C ARG A 327 10.25 -7.01 -4.10
N ALA A 328 9.32 -6.15 -3.65
CA ALA A 328 8.32 -6.50 -2.65
C ALA A 328 7.29 -7.54 -3.19
N GLY A 329 6.90 -7.43 -4.46
CA GLY A 329 6.09 -8.45 -5.15
C GLY A 329 6.79 -9.81 -5.32
N ALA A 330 8.11 -9.88 -5.15
CA ALA A 330 8.91 -11.10 -5.25
C ALA A 330 9.14 -11.81 -3.89
N VAL A 331 8.62 -11.29 -2.78
CA VAL A 331 8.69 -11.97 -1.47
C VAL A 331 7.73 -13.15 -1.47
N ARG A 332 8.26 -14.33 -1.82
CA ARG A 332 7.55 -15.61 -1.82
C ARG A 332 6.97 -15.94 -0.44
N HIS A 333 5.75 -16.46 -0.46
CA HIS A 333 5.07 -17.27 0.55
C HIS A 333 6.02 -17.98 1.53
N GLY A 334 6.17 -17.40 2.72
CA GLY A 334 6.51 -18.13 3.93
C GLY A 334 5.23 -18.64 4.56
N ARG A 335 5.02 -19.96 4.51
CA ARG A 335 3.96 -20.68 5.22
C ARG A 335 3.97 -20.28 6.70
N VAL A 336 2.93 -19.60 7.17
CA VAL A 336 2.61 -19.52 8.60
C VAL A 336 2.07 -20.90 8.97
N ARG A 337 2.87 -21.68 9.72
CA ARG A 337 2.37 -22.87 10.40
C ARG A 337 1.56 -22.40 11.62
N SER A 338 0.39 -22.99 11.74
CA SER A 338 -0.59 -22.96 12.84
C SER A 338 0.02 -22.97 14.23
#